data_AF-A0A7S2F4F0-F1
#
_entry.id   AF-A0A7S2F4F0-F1
#
_cell.length_a   1.000
_cell.length_b   1.000
_cell.length_c   1.000
_cell.angle_alpha   90.00
_cell.angle_beta   90.00
_cell.angle_gamma   90.00
#
_symmetry.space_group_name_H-M   'P 1'
#
loop_
_entity.id
_entity.type
_entity.pdbx_description
1 polymer ?
#
loop_
_entity_poly.entity_id
_entity_poly.type
_entity_poly.pdbx_seq_one_letter_code
_entity_poly.pdbx_strand_id
1 'polypeptide(L)'
;KGKSAPAKPLWAMTEKEKEDFEDDEASDLLNFAENLDYDKYVSDLEFRHGLEALRDRTGKLQKEQDAFKDALVKDVNAKTEEESTSAGSPRSCKLEDGIDGAGLQGDARSEYSATSSRRKGEERRSGDGRPEWDASTTCGDDRPEATKEVKSAAQKVLESNTQMRGIHSKESMQRVIEKTREKQLAPDQQLDLAEHMRLEGPVPVPVIVASSDTQNRLHKPVEPSQLPYLYRSPAI
;
A
#
# COMPACT_ATOMS: atom_id res chain seq x y z
N LYS A 1 -23.37 -16.03 -16.71
CA LYS A 1 -22.36 -14.95 -16.75
C LYS A 1 -23.09 -13.61 -16.91
N GLY A 2 -23.39 -12.94 -15.79
CA GLY A 2 -23.96 -11.59 -15.82
C GLY A 2 -22.86 -10.60 -16.19
N LYS A 3 -23.12 -9.74 -17.17
CA LYS A 3 -22.25 -8.59 -17.47
C LYS A 3 -22.47 -7.57 -16.34
N SER A 4 -21.44 -7.26 -15.55
CA SER A 4 -21.49 -6.09 -14.67
C SER A 4 -21.61 -4.86 -15.56
N ALA A 5 -22.60 -4.00 -15.27
CA ALA A 5 -22.71 -2.72 -15.93
C ALA A 5 -21.45 -1.90 -15.61
N PRO A 6 -20.97 -1.03 -16.54
CA PRO A 6 -19.83 -0.17 -16.27
C PRO A 6 -20.19 0.74 -15.09
N ALA A 7 -19.50 0.55 -13.96
CA ALA A 7 -19.64 1.42 -12.80
C ALA A 7 -19.29 2.85 -13.23
N LYS A 8 -20.11 3.81 -12.80
CA LYS A 8 -19.78 5.22 -12.99
C LYS A 8 -18.43 5.46 -12.31
N PRO A 9 -17.52 6.23 -12.94
CA PRO A 9 -16.25 6.51 -12.32
C PRO A 9 -16.45 7.31 -11.02
N LEU A 10 -15.60 7.07 -10.01
CA LEU A 10 -15.74 7.61 -8.64
C LEU A 10 -15.99 9.14 -8.57
N TRP A 11 -15.53 9.91 -9.55
CA TRP A 11 -15.73 11.35 -9.64
C TRP A 11 -17.16 11.78 -10.03
N ALA A 12 -17.99 10.86 -10.49
CA ALA A 12 -19.38 11.09 -10.90
C ALA A 12 -20.41 10.50 -9.91
N MET A 13 -19.95 9.94 -8.78
CA MET A 13 -20.81 9.38 -7.74
C MET A 13 -21.10 10.43 -6.65
N THR A 14 -22.29 10.32 -6.06
CA THR A 14 -22.66 11.09 -4.87
C THR A 14 -21.97 10.52 -3.62
N GLU A 15 -21.83 11.32 -2.56
CA GLU A 15 -21.12 10.92 -1.34
C GLU A 15 -21.62 9.60 -0.72
N LYS A 16 -22.94 9.36 -0.77
CA LYS A 16 -23.55 8.09 -0.29
C LYS A 16 -23.24 6.91 -1.20
N GLU A 17 -23.31 7.09 -2.52
CA GLU A 17 -22.94 6.03 -3.47
C GLU A 17 -21.45 5.67 -3.38
N LYS A 18 -20.61 6.63 -2.96
CA LYS A 18 -19.19 6.40 -2.69
C LYS A 18 -18.98 5.57 -1.43
N GLU A 19 -19.72 5.87 -0.35
CA GLU A 19 -19.66 5.12 0.91
C GLU A 19 -20.11 3.66 0.71
N ASP A 20 -21.23 3.45 0.01
CA ASP A 20 -21.71 2.09 -0.34
C ASP A 20 -20.68 1.31 -1.20
N PHE A 21 -20.00 1.99 -2.13
CA PHE A 21 -18.99 1.36 -2.98
C PHE A 21 -17.71 1.00 -2.19
N GLU A 22 -17.33 1.84 -1.22
CA GLU A 22 -16.21 1.56 -0.31
C GLU A 22 -16.52 0.39 0.63
N ASP A 23 -17.76 0.27 1.10
CA ASP A 23 -18.22 -0.86 1.93
C ASP A 23 -18.28 -2.19 1.14
N ASP A 24 -18.71 -2.12 -0.12
CA ASP A 24 -18.70 -3.26 -1.04
C ASP A 24 -17.26 -3.72 -1.35
N GLU A 25 -16.33 -2.78 -1.61
CA GLU A 25 -14.91 -3.10 -1.80
C GLU A 25 -14.27 -3.67 -0.53
N ALA A 26 -14.60 -3.12 0.66
CA ALA A 26 -14.12 -3.64 1.93
C ALA A 26 -14.59 -5.08 2.17
N SER A 27 -15.83 -5.39 1.82
CA SER A 27 -16.40 -6.73 1.90
C SER A 27 -15.73 -7.70 0.91
N ASP A 28 -15.43 -7.26 -0.31
CA ASP A 28 -14.70 -8.05 -1.30
C ASP A 28 -13.25 -8.33 -0.83
N LEU A 29 -12.58 -7.35 -0.23
CA LEU A 29 -11.24 -7.51 0.35
C LEU A 29 -11.22 -8.49 1.51
N LEU A 30 -12.23 -8.44 2.40
CA LEU A 30 -12.38 -9.40 3.49
C LEU A 30 -12.60 -10.82 2.94
N ASN A 31 -13.49 -10.97 1.96
CA ASN A 31 -13.78 -12.25 1.33
C ASN A 31 -12.53 -12.83 0.62
N PHE A 32 -11.77 -11.98 -0.07
CA PHE A 32 -10.51 -12.37 -0.69
C PHE A 32 -9.47 -12.84 0.34
N ALA A 33 -9.33 -12.12 1.47
CA ALA A 33 -8.40 -12.50 2.53
C ALA A 33 -8.80 -13.80 3.22
N GLU A 34 -10.09 -14.01 3.47
CA GLU A 34 -10.62 -15.22 4.10
C GLU A 34 -10.51 -16.46 3.20
N ASN A 35 -10.69 -16.28 1.89
CA ASN A 35 -10.60 -17.36 0.91
C ASN A 35 -9.21 -17.46 0.24
N LEU A 36 -8.19 -16.80 0.79
CA LEU A 36 -6.83 -16.89 0.26
C LEU A 36 -6.17 -18.21 0.67
N ASP A 37 -6.14 -19.18 -0.24
CA ASP A 37 -5.41 -20.42 -0.05
C ASP A 37 -3.90 -20.22 -0.29
N TYR A 38 -3.20 -19.85 0.78
CA TYR A 38 -1.75 -19.68 0.78
C TYR A 38 -1.00 -20.96 0.40
N ASP A 39 -1.54 -22.14 0.74
CA ASP A 39 -0.83 -23.40 0.55
C ASP A 39 -0.82 -23.79 -0.94
N LYS A 40 -1.93 -23.54 -1.64
CA LYS A 40 -2.00 -23.66 -3.10
C LYS A 40 -1.08 -22.65 -3.81
N TYR A 41 -0.96 -21.42 -3.30
CA TYR A 41 -0.12 -20.39 -3.93
C TYR A 41 1.37 -20.62 -3.70
N VAL A 42 1.77 -21.03 -2.50
CA VAL A 42 3.18 -21.33 -2.16
C VAL A 42 3.67 -22.60 -2.85
N SER A 43 2.78 -23.56 -3.09
CA SER A 43 3.10 -24.80 -3.81
C SER A 43 3.11 -24.65 -5.34
N ASP A 44 2.67 -23.51 -5.88
CA ASP A 44 2.72 -23.27 -7.32
C ASP A 44 4.18 -23.29 -7.81
N LEU A 45 4.42 -24.07 -8.87
CA LEU A 45 5.73 -24.24 -9.46
C LEU A 45 6.28 -22.91 -9.96
N GLU A 46 5.43 -22.06 -10.54
CA GLU A 46 5.85 -20.76 -11.07
C GLU A 46 6.32 -19.83 -9.94
N PHE A 47 5.60 -19.81 -8.82
CA PHE A 47 5.97 -19.01 -7.65
C PHE A 47 7.27 -19.50 -7.01
N ARG A 48 7.44 -20.83 -6.86
CA ARG A 48 8.69 -21.42 -6.36
C ARG A 48 9.89 -21.11 -7.26
N HIS A 49 9.73 -21.19 -8.58
CA HIS A 49 10.81 -20.86 -9.51
C HIS A 49 11.15 -19.35 -9.46
N GLY A 50 10.15 -18.49 -9.29
CA GLY A 50 10.36 -17.05 -9.06
C GLY A 50 11.17 -16.77 -7.79
N LEU A 51 10.83 -17.45 -6.68
CA LEU A 51 11.59 -17.36 -5.42
C LEU A 51 13.01 -17.90 -5.55
N GLU A 52 13.21 -18.98 -6.30
CA GLU A 52 14.53 -19.55 -6.55
C GLU A 52 15.42 -18.60 -7.37
N ALA A 53 14.89 -17.98 -8.42
CA ALA A 53 15.61 -16.97 -9.20
C ALA A 53 15.99 -15.74 -8.34
N LEU A 54 15.10 -15.32 -7.42
CA LEU A 54 15.38 -14.24 -6.48
C LEU A 54 16.48 -14.64 -5.47
N ARG A 55 16.44 -15.87 -4.96
CA ARG A 55 17.46 -16.42 -4.06
C ARG A 55 18.82 -16.48 -4.76
N ASP A 56 18.86 -16.94 -6.00
CA ASP A 56 20.10 -17.04 -6.78
C ASP A 56 20.72 -15.66 -7.03
N ARG A 57 19.89 -14.68 -7.40
CA ARG A 57 20.33 -13.29 -7.53
C ARG A 57 20.86 -12.73 -6.21
N THR A 58 20.17 -13.01 -5.11
CA THR A 58 20.59 -12.55 -3.77
C THR A 58 21.91 -13.18 -3.37
N GLY A 59 22.11 -14.47 -3.62
CA GLY A 59 23.38 -15.15 -3.36
C GLY A 59 24.54 -14.62 -4.19
N LYS A 60 24.30 -14.24 -5.46
CA LYS A 60 25.31 -13.56 -6.29
C LYS A 60 25.68 -12.19 -5.73
N LEU A 61 24.67 -11.39 -5.40
CA LEU A 61 24.87 -10.05 -4.84
C LEU A 61 25.60 -10.11 -3.49
N GLN A 62 25.33 -11.12 -2.66
CA GLN A 62 26.03 -11.32 -1.40
C GLN A 62 27.51 -11.66 -1.61
N LYS A 63 27.82 -12.54 -2.57
CA LYS A 63 29.22 -12.85 -2.95
C LYS A 63 29.95 -11.61 -3.49
N GLU A 64 29.28 -10.79 -4.29
CA GLU A 64 29.84 -9.52 -4.79
C GLU A 64 30.09 -8.53 -3.66
N GLN A 65 29.17 -8.42 -2.70
CA GLN A 65 29.34 -7.58 -1.52
C GLN A 65 30.48 -8.08 -0.62
N ASP A 66 30.60 -9.38 -0.39
CA ASP A 66 31.66 -9.93 0.45
C ASP A 66 33.02 -9.81 -0.23
N ALA A 67 33.11 -10.04 -1.54
CA ALA A 67 34.32 -9.76 -2.33
C ALA A 67 34.71 -8.27 -2.30
N PHE A 68 33.73 -7.36 -2.35
CA PHE A 68 33.96 -5.93 -2.23
C PHE A 68 34.46 -5.53 -0.84
N LYS A 69 33.87 -6.10 0.23
CA LYS A 69 34.32 -5.88 1.61
C LYS A 69 35.75 -6.41 1.79
N ASP A 70 36.05 -7.60 1.29
CA ASP A 70 37.40 -8.19 1.38
C ASP A 70 38.43 -7.34 0.64
N ALA A 71 38.10 -6.82 -0.54
CA ALA A 71 38.96 -5.88 -1.27
C ALA A 71 39.18 -4.57 -0.50
N LEU A 72 38.11 -4.02 0.11
CA LEU A 72 38.21 -2.81 0.93
C LEU A 72 39.06 -3.03 2.18
N VAL A 73 38.86 -4.14 2.89
CA VAL A 73 39.67 -4.51 4.06
C VAL A 73 41.13 -4.69 3.67
N LYS A 74 41.41 -5.31 2.53
CA LYS A 74 42.76 -5.47 2.01
C LYS A 74 43.41 -4.11 1.69
N ASP A 75 42.71 -3.20 1.04
CA ASP A 75 43.23 -1.86 0.71
C ASP A 75 43.45 -1.01 1.96
N VAL A 76 42.56 -1.10 2.96
CA VAL A 76 42.70 -0.39 4.24
C VAL A 76 43.88 -0.94 5.05
N ASN A 77 44.02 -2.26 5.13
CA ASN A 77 45.15 -2.89 5.80
C ASN A 77 46.48 -2.60 5.06
N ALA A 78 46.49 -2.60 3.73
CA ALA A 78 47.66 -2.25 2.93
C ALA A 78 48.08 -0.78 3.12
N LYS A 79 47.12 0.15 3.17
CA LYS A 79 47.40 1.56 3.48
C LYS A 79 47.91 1.76 4.92
N THR A 80 47.45 0.95 5.86
CA THR A 80 47.90 1.00 7.27
C THR A 80 49.35 0.51 7.42
N GLU A 81 49.75 -0.50 6.63
CA GLU A 81 51.13 -1.02 6.59
C GLU A 81 52.10 -0.05 5.88
N GLU A 82 51.70 0.59 4.77
CA GLU A 82 52.55 1.59 4.10
C GLU A 82 52.67 2.93 4.85
N GLU A 83 51.77 3.22 5.78
CA GLU A 83 51.83 4.39 6.67
C GLU A 83 52.69 4.15 7.94
N SER A 84 53.18 2.92 8.17
CA SER A 84 54.02 2.58 9.34
C SER A 84 55.54 2.62 9.08
N THR A 85 55.99 2.91 7.86
CA THR A 85 57.44 3.04 7.53
C THR A 85 57.88 4.38 6.96
N SER A 86 57.03 5.40 6.92
CA SER A 86 57.43 6.73 6.44
C SER A 86 57.19 7.79 7.50
N ALA A 87 58.23 8.02 8.31
CA ALA A 87 58.33 9.19 9.14
C ALA A 87 58.41 10.45 8.25
N GLY A 88 57.35 11.27 8.22
CA GLY A 88 57.46 12.65 7.77
C GLY A 88 56.19 13.30 7.22
N SER A 89 55.56 14.10 8.09
CA SER A 89 54.93 15.41 7.81
C SER A 89 53.41 15.50 8.05
N PRO A 90 52.95 16.39 8.96
CA PRO A 90 51.55 16.60 9.26
C PRO A 90 50.98 17.64 8.31
N ARG A 91 50.01 17.25 7.47
CA ARG A 91 49.12 18.22 6.81
C ARG A 91 47.68 17.75 6.86
N SER A 92 46.96 18.43 7.75
CA SER A 92 45.52 18.65 7.67
C SER A 92 45.04 18.85 6.23
N CYS A 93 44.14 18.00 5.76
CA CYS A 93 43.20 18.31 4.69
C CYS A 93 41.80 17.93 5.17
N LYS A 94 41.31 18.79 6.06
CA LYS A 94 39.90 19.14 6.14
C LYS A 94 39.47 19.61 4.75
N LEU A 95 38.75 18.77 4.01
CA LEU A 95 38.09 19.13 2.74
C LEU A 95 36.58 19.02 2.95
N GLU A 96 36.06 19.95 3.76
CA GLU A 96 34.79 20.59 3.42
C GLU A 96 35.12 21.53 2.25
N ASP A 97 34.69 21.21 1.03
CA ASP A 97 34.10 22.21 0.14
C ASP A 97 33.35 21.52 -0.99
N GLY A 98 32.22 22.10 -1.38
CA GLY A 98 31.28 21.55 -2.34
C GLY A 98 31.92 21.32 -3.72
N ILE A 99 31.76 20.10 -4.23
CA ILE A 99 31.71 19.86 -5.67
C ILE A 99 30.25 19.56 -5.99
N ASP A 100 29.49 20.65 -6.02
CA ASP A 100 28.25 20.75 -6.77
C ASP A 100 28.61 20.53 -8.25
N GLY A 101 28.44 19.30 -8.72
CA GLY A 101 28.44 18.95 -10.13
C GLY A 101 27.20 19.48 -10.84
N ALA A 102 27.03 20.80 -10.82
CA ALA A 102 26.09 21.52 -11.66
C ALA A 102 26.85 22.01 -12.91
N GLY A 103 26.63 21.32 -14.02
CA GLY A 103 27.13 21.75 -15.31
C GLY A 103 26.32 21.11 -16.43
N LEU A 104 25.55 21.94 -17.11
CA LEU A 104 25.10 21.79 -18.50
C LEU A 104 23.67 21.31 -18.75
N GLN A 105 22.66 22.07 -18.30
CA GLN A 105 21.46 22.31 -19.12
C GLN A 105 20.77 23.63 -18.78
N GLY A 106 21.11 24.66 -19.56
CA GLY A 106 20.18 25.66 -20.10
C GLY A 106 19.34 26.47 -19.12
N ASP A 107 19.93 27.52 -18.56
CA ASP A 107 19.22 28.72 -18.11
C ASP A 107 18.76 29.50 -19.34
N ALA A 108 17.50 29.31 -19.75
CA ALA A 108 16.77 30.28 -20.57
C ALA A 108 15.90 31.11 -19.63
N ARG A 109 16.51 32.16 -19.08
CA ARG A 109 15.87 33.23 -18.32
C ARG A 109 14.61 33.74 -19.03
N SER A 110 13.46 33.46 -18.42
CA SER A 110 12.25 34.23 -18.61
C SER A 110 12.25 35.35 -17.55
N GLU A 111 12.51 36.58 -17.99
CA GLU A 111 12.59 37.81 -17.18
C GLU A 111 11.23 38.31 -16.67
N TYR A 112 10.33 37.41 -16.30
CA TYR A 112 9.02 37.77 -15.74
C TYR A 112 8.63 36.78 -14.66
N SER A 113 9.30 36.85 -13.51
CA SER A 113 8.69 36.42 -12.26
C SER A 113 9.10 37.35 -11.14
N ALA A 114 8.39 38.48 -11.10
CA ALA A 114 8.37 39.37 -9.96
C ALA A 114 7.85 38.61 -8.73
N THR A 115 8.67 38.58 -7.68
CA THR A 115 8.25 38.80 -6.29
C THR A 115 6.78 38.51 -5.96
N SER A 116 6.42 37.24 -5.76
CA SER A 116 5.13 36.89 -5.14
C SER A 116 5.22 37.09 -3.62
N SER A 117 5.01 38.36 -3.24
CA SER A 117 4.70 38.81 -1.90
C SER A 117 3.49 38.04 -1.36
N ARG A 118 3.65 37.41 -0.19
CA ARG A 118 2.55 36.93 0.66
C ARG A 118 1.59 38.09 0.93
N ARG A 119 0.53 38.20 0.14
CA ARG A 119 -0.59 39.09 0.41
C ARG A 119 -1.68 38.30 1.11
N LYS A 120 -1.93 38.71 2.35
CA LYS A 120 -3.10 38.38 3.15
C LYS A 120 -4.36 38.70 2.32
N GLY A 121 -5.30 37.75 2.31
CA GLY A 121 -6.42 37.67 1.38
C GLY A 121 -7.20 38.96 1.19
N GLU A 122 -7.29 39.39 -0.06
CA GLU A 122 -8.26 40.34 -0.55
C GLU A 122 -8.93 39.63 -1.75
N GLU A 123 -10.23 39.38 -1.64
CA GLU A 123 -11.06 38.68 -2.62
C GLU A 123 -11.10 39.53 -3.90
N ARG A 124 -10.25 39.23 -4.89
CA ARG A 124 -10.27 40.01 -6.12
C ARG A 124 -11.51 39.62 -6.93
N ARG A 125 -12.19 40.65 -7.43
CA ARG A 125 -13.42 40.50 -8.22
C ARG A 125 -13.09 40.85 -9.65
N SER A 126 -13.59 40.06 -10.59
CA SER A 126 -13.55 40.43 -12.01
C SER A 126 -14.34 41.71 -12.24
N GLY A 127 -14.07 42.42 -13.35
CA GLY A 127 -14.73 43.69 -13.71
C GLY A 127 -16.27 43.63 -13.74
N ASP A 128 -16.83 42.43 -13.88
CA ASP A 128 -18.27 42.14 -13.83
C ASP A 128 -18.81 41.84 -12.41
N GLY A 129 -18.03 42.10 -11.36
CA GLY A 129 -18.42 41.95 -9.96
C GLY A 129 -18.50 40.51 -9.45
N ARG A 130 -18.24 39.51 -10.30
CA ARG A 130 -18.17 38.10 -9.89
C ARG A 130 -16.84 37.81 -9.18
N PRO A 131 -16.84 36.99 -8.12
CA PRO A 131 -15.61 36.48 -7.52
C PRO A 131 -14.78 35.84 -8.62
N GLU A 132 -13.53 36.26 -8.79
CA GLU A 132 -12.67 35.62 -9.76
C GLU A 132 -12.39 34.20 -9.32
N TRP A 133 -12.22 33.30 -10.28
CA TRP A 133 -11.88 31.91 -10.00
C TRP A 133 -10.57 31.87 -9.23
N ASP A 134 -10.63 31.48 -7.96
CA ASP A 134 -9.44 31.31 -7.14
C ASP A 134 -8.60 30.16 -7.71
N ALA A 135 -7.49 30.51 -8.35
CA ALA A 135 -6.53 29.56 -8.89
C ALA A 135 -5.66 28.91 -7.81
N SER A 136 -5.94 29.18 -6.52
CA SER A 136 -5.31 28.46 -5.42
C SER A 136 -5.80 27.00 -5.43
N THR A 137 -4.94 26.12 -5.96
CA THR A 137 -5.11 24.66 -5.89
C THR A 137 -4.79 24.10 -4.50
N THR A 138 -4.72 24.97 -3.48
CA THR A 138 -4.60 24.58 -2.08
C THR A 138 -5.94 24.02 -1.61
N CYS A 139 -6.19 22.76 -1.96
CA CYS A 139 -7.20 21.95 -1.30
C CYS A 139 -6.86 21.88 0.19
N GLY A 140 -7.60 22.64 1.00
CA GLY A 140 -7.68 22.59 2.47
C GLY A 140 -6.57 21.80 3.18
N ASP A 141 -5.43 22.46 3.40
CA ASP A 141 -4.43 21.99 4.36
C ASP A 141 -4.79 22.50 5.77
N ASP A 142 -6.04 22.28 6.20
CA ASP A 142 -6.46 22.42 7.60
C ASP A 142 -5.97 21.22 8.41
N ARG A 143 -4.69 20.86 8.23
CA ARG A 143 -4.09 19.69 8.85
C ARG A 143 -3.24 20.13 10.02
N PRO A 144 -3.35 19.45 11.18
CA PRO A 144 -2.47 19.74 12.30
C PRO A 144 -1.02 19.49 11.85
N GLU A 145 -0.14 20.48 12.06
CA GLU A 145 1.28 20.31 11.75
C GLU A 145 1.86 19.15 12.57
N ALA A 146 2.39 18.15 11.88
CA ALA A 146 3.08 17.03 12.51
C ALA A 146 4.21 17.51 13.44
N THR A 147 4.35 16.83 14.59
CA THR A 147 5.39 17.17 15.58
C THR A 147 6.80 17.01 15.00
N LYS A 148 7.75 17.85 15.47
CA LYS A 148 9.15 17.82 14.98
C LYS A 148 9.81 16.43 15.16
N GLU A 149 9.42 15.69 16.19
CA GLU A 149 9.89 14.33 16.47
C GLU A 149 9.44 13.34 15.39
N VAL A 150 8.17 13.39 14.98
CA VAL A 150 7.63 12.54 13.91
C VAL A 150 8.32 12.85 12.58
N LYS A 151 8.57 14.14 12.30
CA LYS A 151 9.30 14.56 11.10
C LYS A 151 10.73 14.00 11.06
N SER A 152 11.45 14.06 12.19
CA SER A 152 12.80 13.51 12.30
C SER A 152 12.81 11.97 12.22
N ALA A 153 11.85 11.30 12.85
CA ALA A 153 11.72 9.84 12.80
C ALA A 153 11.44 9.36 11.37
N ALA A 154 10.50 10.00 10.67
CA ALA A 154 10.20 9.68 9.27
C ALA A 154 11.43 9.85 8.37
N GLN A 155 12.19 10.93 8.56
CA GLN A 155 13.43 11.17 7.82
C GLN A 155 14.46 10.05 8.09
N LYS A 156 14.67 9.68 9.35
CA LYS A 156 15.59 8.60 9.73
C LYS A 156 15.19 7.25 9.14
N VAL A 157 13.90 6.94 9.06
CA VAL A 157 13.39 5.69 8.44
C VAL A 157 13.64 5.69 6.92
N LEU A 158 13.45 6.82 6.26
CA LEU A 158 13.70 6.97 4.82
C LEU A 158 15.19 6.99 4.46
N GLU A 159 16.04 7.50 5.35
CA GLU A 159 17.49 7.49 5.17
C GLU A 159 18.10 6.11 5.42
N SER A 160 17.58 5.37 6.41
CA SER A 160 18.02 4.00 6.70
C SER A 160 17.55 2.97 5.68
N ASN A 161 16.42 3.20 5.01
CA ASN A 161 15.84 2.27 4.05
C ASN A 161 15.66 2.92 2.66
N THR A 162 16.58 2.64 1.74
CA THR A 162 16.56 3.19 0.38
C THR A 162 15.35 2.74 -0.44
N GLN A 163 14.82 1.53 -0.19
CA GLN A 163 13.63 1.02 -0.85
C GLN A 163 12.36 1.80 -0.46
N MET A 164 12.22 2.13 0.84
CA MET A 164 11.09 2.91 1.33
C MET A 164 11.08 4.34 0.78
N ARG A 165 12.26 4.91 0.53
CA ARG A 165 12.41 6.22 -0.11
C ARG A 165 11.97 6.26 -1.57
N GLY A 166 12.02 5.13 -2.27
CA GLY A 166 11.54 5.02 -3.65
C GLY A 166 10.01 4.95 -3.76
N ILE A 167 9.33 4.53 -2.69
CA ILE A 167 7.90 4.23 -2.69
C ILE A 167 7.11 5.29 -1.90
N HIS A 168 7.66 5.78 -0.78
CA HIS A 168 6.96 6.68 0.13
C HIS A 168 7.60 8.07 0.20
N SER A 169 6.75 9.09 0.19
CA SER A 169 7.16 10.47 0.48
C SER A 169 7.39 10.68 1.97
N LYS A 170 8.15 11.73 2.33
CA LYS A 170 8.40 12.12 3.73
C LYS A 170 7.10 12.33 4.51
N GLU A 171 6.09 12.92 3.88
CA GLU A 171 4.78 13.18 4.48
C GLU A 171 3.97 11.90 4.68
N SER A 172 4.03 10.97 3.73
CA SER A 172 3.39 9.65 3.86
C SER A 172 3.95 8.89 5.07
N MET A 173 5.27 8.89 5.24
CA MET A 173 5.91 8.24 6.38
C MET A 173 5.61 8.91 7.72
N GLN A 174 5.46 10.24 7.74
CA GLN A 174 5.03 10.96 8.95
C GLN A 174 3.65 10.49 9.41
N ARG A 175 2.69 10.35 8.48
CA ARG A 175 1.32 9.87 8.79
C ARG A 175 1.30 8.45 9.30
N VAL A 176 2.11 7.57 8.72
CA VAL A 176 2.20 6.18 9.18
C VAL A 176 2.68 6.12 10.63
N ILE A 177 3.65 6.97 11.00
CA ILE A 177 4.18 7.05 12.36
C ILE A 177 3.12 7.63 13.33
N GLU A 178 2.36 8.65 12.92
CA GLU A 178 1.29 9.21 13.75
C GLU A 178 0.17 8.20 13.99
N LYS A 179 -0.33 7.56 12.92
CA LYS A 179 -1.41 6.56 13.02
C LYS A 179 -1.01 5.34 13.85
N THR A 180 0.25 4.90 13.74
CA THR A 180 0.76 3.80 14.57
C THR A 180 0.89 4.22 16.03
N ARG A 181 1.31 5.46 16.31
CA ARG A 181 1.37 6.02 17.67
C ARG A 181 -0.02 6.17 18.28
N GLU A 182 -1.00 6.66 17.53
CA GLU A 182 -2.41 6.75 17.95
C GLU A 182 -2.98 5.37 18.25
N LYS A 183 -2.73 4.38 17.39
CA LYS A 183 -3.15 3.00 17.62
C LYS A 183 -2.49 2.35 18.84
N GLN A 184 -1.25 2.73 19.17
CA GLN A 184 -0.59 2.28 20.41
C GLN A 184 -1.13 3.00 21.66
N LEU A 185 -1.54 4.26 21.52
CA LEU A 185 -2.10 5.07 22.60
C LEU A 185 -3.59 4.80 22.86
N ALA A 186 -4.29 4.14 21.95
CA ALA A 186 -5.64 3.64 22.11
C ALA A 186 -5.62 2.11 22.31
N PRO A 187 -5.52 1.60 23.55
CA PRO A 187 -5.40 0.16 23.79
C PRO A 187 -6.71 -0.61 23.56
N ASP A 188 -7.85 0.06 23.38
CA ASP A 188 -9.18 -0.57 23.54
C ASP A 188 -10.08 -0.48 22.29
N GLN A 189 -9.63 -1.06 21.17
CA GLN A 189 -10.54 -1.50 20.09
C GLN A 189 -10.37 -2.98 19.73
N GLN A 190 -9.74 -3.75 20.61
CA GLN A 190 -10.05 -5.17 20.72
C GLN A 190 -11.07 -5.31 21.85
N LEU A 191 -12.32 -4.93 21.58
CA LEU A 191 -13.41 -5.39 22.44
C LEU A 191 -13.34 -6.92 22.42
N ASP A 192 -13.23 -7.52 23.61
CA ASP A 192 -13.30 -8.96 23.78
C ASP A 192 -14.56 -9.44 23.05
N LEU A 193 -14.39 -10.30 22.04
CA LEU A 193 -15.49 -10.82 21.21
C LEU A 193 -16.64 -11.36 22.08
N ALA A 194 -16.28 -11.87 23.27
CA ALA A 194 -17.22 -12.34 24.28
C ALA A 194 -18.14 -11.25 24.85
N GLU A 195 -17.71 -9.99 24.97
CA GLU A 195 -18.56 -8.87 25.38
C GLU A 195 -19.49 -8.41 24.25
N HIS A 196 -18.98 -8.32 23.01
CA HIS A 196 -19.80 -7.93 21.87
C HIS A 196 -20.95 -8.93 21.63
N MET A 197 -20.66 -10.23 21.73
CA MET A 197 -21.67 -11.29 21.62
C MET A 197 -22.70 -11.27 22.75
N ARG A 198 -22.37 -10.73 23.94
CA ARG A 198 -23.33 -10.56 25.04
C ARG A 198 -24.24 -9.35 24.83
N LEU A 199 -23.74 -8.32 24.14
CA LEU A 199 -24.44 -7.06 23.90
C LEU A 199 -25.46 -7.18 22.74
N GLU A 200 -25.13 -7.96 21.71
CA GLU A 200 -26.02 -8.18 20.55
C GLU A 200 -27.13 -9.22 20.78
N GLY A 201 -27.08 -9.93 21.91
CA GLY A 201 -28.10 -10.92 22.26
C GLY A 201 -28.05 -12.20 21.40
N PRO A 202 -28.85 -13.22 21.75
CA PRO A 202 -28.82 -14.50 21.04
C PRO A 202 -29.33 -14.36 19.61
N VAL A 203 -28.56 -14.84 18.65
CA VAL A 203 -28.94 -14.90 17.23
C VAL A 203 -30.23 -15.71 17.09
N PRO A 204 -31.26 -15.19 16.38
CA PRO A 204 -32.52 -15.90 16.22
C PRO A 204 -32.31 -17.23 15.50
N VAL A 205 -32.89 -18.30 16.06
CA VAL A 205 -32.82 -19.64 15.47
C VAL A 205 -33.50 -19.62 14.10
N PRO A 206 -32.87 -20.15 13.04
CA PRO A 206 -33.47 -20.18 11.72
C PRO A 206 -34.75 -21.02 11.73
N VAL A 207 -35.86 -20.41 11.32
CA VAL A 207 -37.16 -21.07 11.18
C VAL A 207 -37.20 -21.75 9.81
N ILE A 208 -37.15 -23.08 9.79
CA ILE A 208 -37.30 -23.85 8.56
C ILE A 208 -38.79 -23.88 8.19
N VAL A 209 -39.17 -23.11 7.16
CA VAL A 209 -40.53 -23.12 6.61
C VAL A 209 -40.56 -24.04 5.39
N ALA A 210 -41.27 -25.16 5.50
CA ALA A 210 -41.55 -26.01 4.35
C ALA A 210 -42.68 -25.37 3.52
N SER A 211 -42.39 -24.98 2.28
CA SER A 211 -43.40 -24.49 1.34
C SER A 211 -44.22 -25.65 0.78
N SER A 212 -45.55 -25.49 0.76
CA SER A 212 -46.48 -26.49 0.19
C SER A 212 -46.23 -26.76 -1.30
N ASP A 213 -45.58 -25.83 -2.00
CA ASP A 213 -45.28 -25.92 -3.43
C ASP A 213 -44.18 -26.94 -3.76
N THR A 214 -43.24 -27.19 -2.84
CA THR A 214 -42.10 -28.09 -3.08
C THR A 214 -42.36 -29.56 -2.68
N GLN A 215 -43.36 -29.82 -1.85
CA GLN A 215 -43.68 -31.19 -1.38
C GLN A 215 -44.35 -32.06 -2.45
N ASN A 216 -44.99 -31.46 -3.46
CA ASN A 216 -45.68 -32.19 -4.53
C ASN A 216 -44.73 -32.94 -5.49
N ARG A 217 -43.42 -32.69 -5.42
CA ARG A 217 -42.41 -33.45 -6.18
C ARG A 217 -41.84 -34.62 -5.38
N LEU A 218 -41.81 -34.57 -4.05
CA LEU A 218 -41.28 -35.64 -3.21
C LEU A 218 -42.23 -36.86 -3.10
N HIS A 219 -43.54 -36.65 -3.20
CA HIS A 219 -44.54 -37.70 -2.99
C HIS A 219 -45.21 -38.23 -4.27
N LYS A 220 -44.69 -37.94 -5.46
CA LYS A 220 -45.24 -38.56 -6.68
C LYS A 220 -44.83 -40.04 -6.72
N PRO A 221 -45.78 -40.99 -6.68
CA PRO A 221 -45.44 -42.39 -6.91
C PRO A 221 -44.91 -42.50 -8.35
N VAL A 222 -43.64 -42.85 -8.49
CA VAL A 222 -43.05 -43.17 -9.79
C VAL A 222 -43.44 -44.60 -10.09
N GLU A 223 -44.30 -44.79 -11.09
CA GLU A 223 -44.68 -46.11 -11.57
C GLU A 223 -43.41 -46.86 -12.01
N PRO A 224 -43.17 -48.11 -11.57
CA PRO A 224 -41.97 -48.86 -11.91
C PRO A 224 -41.85 -49.11 -13.43
N SER A 225 -42.97 -49.02 -14.15
CA SER A 225 -43.04 -49.10 -15.61
C SER A 225 -42.55 -47.84 -16.34
N GLN A 226 -42.31 -46.71 -15.65
CA GLN A 226 -41.73 -45.49 -16.21
C GLN A 226 -40.21 -45.42 -16.06
N LEU A 227 -39.60 -46.46 -15.49
CA LEU A 227 -38.17 -46.47 -15.24
C LEU A 227 -37.39 -46.74 -16.54
N PRO A 228 -36.42 -45.87 -16.92
CA PRO A 228 -35.72 -45.95 -18.21
C PRO A 228 -34.96 -47.25 -18.45
N TYR A 229 -34.62 -47.97 -17.38
CA TYR A 229 -33.84 -49.19 -17.44
C TYR A 229 -34.68 -50.43 -17.73
N LEU A 230 -36.02 -50.37 -17.60
CA LEU A 230 -36.89 -51.52 -17.85
C LEU A 230 -37.03 -51.84 -19.36
N TYR A 231 -36.96 -50.81 -20.21
CA TYR A 231 -37.09 -50.97 -21.68
C TYR A 231 -35.75 -50.97 -22.41
N ARG A 232 -34.64 -50.94 -21.67
CA ARG A 232 -33.33 -51.10 -22.28
C ARG A 232 -33.03 -52.59 -22.33
N SER A 233 -33.08 -53.15 -23.53
CA SER A 233 -32.68 -54.52 -23.79
C SER A 233 -31.29 -54.74 -23.21
N PRO A 234 -31.12 -55.67 -22.23
CA PRO A 234 -29.78 -56.05 -21.83
C PRO A 234 -29.13 -56.67 -23.05
N ALA A 235 -28.04 -56.06 -23.51
CA ALA A 235 -27.26 -56.60 -24.62
C ALA A 235 -26.81 -58.03 -24.26
N ILE A 236 -27.18 -58.99 -25.10
CA ILE A 236 -26.59 -60.33 -25.17
C ILE A 236 -25.49 -60.25 -26.22
#